data_AF-A0A8H8U4I9-F1
#
_entry.id   AF-A0A8H8U4I9-F1
#
_cell.length_a   1.000
_cell.length_b   1.000
_cell.length_c   1.000
_cell.angle_alpha   90.00
_cell.angle_beta   90.00
_cell.angle_gamma   90.00
#
_symmetry.space_group_name_H-M   'P 1'
#
loop_
_entity.id
_entity.type
_entity.pdbx_description
1 polymer ?
#
loop_
_entity_poly.entity_id
_entity_poly.type
_entity_poly.pdbx_seq_one_letter_code
_entity_poly.pdbx_strand_id
1 'polypeptide(L)'
;LLSLPLHIKTLIFISSDSGSAQAFLSHEDGFGAYAASKAALNQGLRHLYVKSKNESGSGAEGGKGKTVVLALHPGEVSTDMAADVELDWEVKGVIGVQESVSACLGVIGEKGFGGADQGGWSSAEEGREDEEGAATFWTWDGRRYPW
;
A
#
# COMPACT_ATOMS: atom_id res chain seq x y z
N LEU A 1 -28.95 3.21 -15.64
CA LEU A 1 -27.51 2.85 -15.64
C LEU A 1 -27.38 1.49 -14.96
N LEU A 2 -27.02 0.47 -15.72
CA LEU A 2 -26.91 -0.92 -15.26
C LEU A 2 -25.88 -1.01 -14.11
N SER A 3 -26.33 -1.40 -12.92
CA SER A 3 -25.42 -1.83 -11.85
C SER A 3 -24.89 -3.21 -12.22
N LEU A 4 -23.74 -3.26 -12.89
CA LEU A 4 -23.00 -4.52 -12.99
C LEU A 4 -22.52 -4.87 -11.58
N PRO A 5 -22.78 -6.08 -11.05
CA PRO A 5 -22.28 -6.52 -9.76
C PRO A 5 -20.79 -6.88 -9.87
N LEU A 6 -19.96 -5.93 -10.29
CA LEU A 6 -18.51 -6.05 -10.24
C LEU A 6 -18.07 -5.75 -8.82
N HIS A 7 -17.85 -6.81 -8.05
CA HIS A 7 -17.25 -6.69 -6.74
C HIS A 7 -15.72 -6.75 -6.85
N ILE A 8 -15.07 -5.60 -6.68
CA ILE A 8 -13.61 -5.50 -6.68
C ILE A 8 -13.10 -6.06 -5.35
N LYS A 9 -12.34 -7.15 -5.42
CA LYS A 9 -11.87 -7.86 -4.22
C LYS A 9 -10.57 -7.30 -3.65
N THR A 10 -9.72 -6.72 -4.49
CA THR A 10 -8.42 -6.16 -4.07
C THR A 10 -8.18 -4.87 -4.84
N LEU A 11 -7.85 -3.82 -4.09
CA LEU A 11 -7.41 -2.53 -4.61
C LEU A 11 -5.97 -2.31 -4.17
N ILE A 12 -5.09 -2.02 -5.13
CA ILE A 12 -3.67 -1.77 -4.89
C ILE A 12 -3.35 -0.37 -5.38
N PHE A 13 -2.61 0.36 -4.57
CA PHE A 13 -2.14 1.70 -4.86
C PHE A 13 -0.63 1.74 -4.70
N ILE A 14 0.08 2.17 -5.75
CA ILE A 14 1.52 2.37 -5.69
C ILE A 14 1.81 3.62 -4.87
N SER A 15 2.28 3.41 -3.64
CA SER A 15 2.68 4.45 -2.70
C SER A 15 4.21 4.57 -2.66
N SER A 16 4.74 5.29 -1.68
CA SER A 16 6.17 5.42 -1.41
C SER A 16 6.42 5.45 0.08
N ASP A 17 7.54 4.90 0.51
CA ASP A 17 8.06 5.01 1.86
C ASP A 17 8.34 6.47 2.26
N SER A 18 8.72 7.33 1.30
CA SER A 18 8.77 8.79 1.47
C SER A 18 7.46 9.40 1.97
N GLY A 19 6.33 8.72 1.75
CA GLY A 19 5.01 9.12 2.23
C GLY A 19 4.71 8.71 3.67
N SER A 20 5.65 8.04 4.36
CA SER A 20 5.45 7.64 5.75
C SER A 20 5.64 8.80 6.70
N ALA A 21 4.59 9.14 7.44
CA ALA A 21 4.66 10.16 8.49
C ALA A 21 5.47 9.67 9.71
N GLN A 22 5.48 8.36 9.97
CA GLN A 22 6.16 7.75 11.11
C GLN A 22 7.64 7.43 10.83
N ALA A 23 8.02 7.20 9.58
CA ALA A 23 9.38 6.92 9.15
C ALA A 23 9.92 8.05 8.26
N PHE A 24 10.10 9.23 8.86
CA PHE A 24 10.61 10.40 8.14
C PHE A 24 12.03 10.16 7.59
N LEU A 25 12.19 10.30 6.28
CA LEU A 25 13.44 10.13 5.56
C LEU A 25 14.14 11.49 5.37
N SER A 26 14.85 11.96 6.39
CA SER A 26 15.46 13.30 6.38
C SER A 26 16.54 13.52 5.32
N HIS A 27 16.97 12.48 4.62
CA HIS A 27 17.97 12.54 3.56
C HIS A 27 17.36 12.79 2.17
N GLU A 28 16.04 12.68 2.03
CA GLU A 28 15.32 12.93 0.78
C GLU A 28 15.04 14.43 0.58
N ASP A 29 16.07 15.26 0.67
CA ASP A 29 15.92 16.68 0.37
C ASP A 29 15.50 16.87 -1.10
N GLY A 30 14.55 17.77 -1.35
CA GLY A 30 13.91 17.96 -2.65
C GLY A 30 12.64 17.14 -2.89
N PHE A 31 12.32 16.13 -2.07
CA PHE A 31 11.11 15.29 -2.25
C PHE A 31 9.86 15.76 -1.50
N GLY A 32 9.88 16.92 -0.83
CA GLY A 32 8.81 17.35 0.06
C GLY A 32 7.39 17.30 -0.53
N ALA A 33 7.21 17.76 -1.78
CA ALA A 33 5.91 17.70 -2.45
C ALA A 33 5.49 16.28 -2.82
N TYR A 34 6.45 15.45 -3.26
CA TYR A 34 6.22 14.03 -3.57
C TYR A 34 5.83 13.26 -2.30
N ALA A 35 6.63 13.37 -1.25
CA ALA A 35 6.38 12.81 0.08
C ALA A 35 5.00 13.21 0.63
N ALA A 36 4.66 14.50 0.59
CA ALA A 36 3.35 14.99 1.02
C ALA A 36 2.19 14.38 0.22
N SER A 37 2.34 14.22 -1.10
CA SER A 37 1.31 13.61 -1.94
C SER A 37 1.10 12.12 -1.62
N LYS A 38 2.18 11.40 -1.31
CA LYS A 38 2.13 9.98 -0.91
C LYS A 38 1.56 9.81 0.50
N ALA A 39 1.88 10.70 1.42
CA ALA A 39 1.25 10.75 2.75
C ALA A 39 -0.26 11.03 2.65
N ALA A 40 -0.67 11.96 1.79
CA ALA A 40 -2.08 12.25 1.55
C ALA A 40 -2.81 11.04 0.91
N LEU A 41 -2.17 10.35 -0.03
CA LEU A 41 -2.68 9.10 -0.60
C LEU A 41 -2.87 8.05 0.51
N ASN A 42 -1.83 7.78 1.31
CA ASN A 42 -1.87 6.83 2.42
C ASN A 42 -3.03 7.11 3.38
N GLN A 43 -3.22 8.37 3.77
CA GLN A 43 -4.35 8.76 4.62
C GLN A 43 -5.70 8.54 3.93
N GLY A 44 -5.81 8.85 2.64
CA GLY A 44 -6.99 8.57 1.84
C GLY A 44 -7.36 7.09 1.79
N LEU A 45 -6.36 6.19 1.68
CA LEU A 45 -6.58 4.74 1.65
C LEU A 45 -7.12 4.20 2.97
N ARG A 46 -6.64 4.73 4.10
CA ARG A 46 -7.18 4.40 5.43
C ARG A 46 -8.67 4.76 5.51
N HIS A 47 -9.06 5.94 5.03
CA HIS A 47 -10.46 6.35 4.98
C HIS A 47 -11.30 5.55 3.97
N LEU A 48 -10.72 5.17 2.82
CA LEU A 48 -11.40 4.35 1.81
C LEU A 48 -11.80 2.99 2.39
N TYR A 49 -10.90 2.36 3.15
CA TYR A 49 -11.21 1.10 3.82
C TYR A 49 -12.37 1.26 4.82
N VAL A 50 -12.33 2.27 5.69
CA VAL A 50 -13.38 2.54 6.68
C VAL A 50 -14.74 2.73 6.00
N LYS A 51 -14.77 3.49 4.90
CA LYS A 51 -15.98 3.69 4.11
C LYS A 51 -16.50 2.36 3.54
N SER A 52 -15.64 1.55 2.95
CA SER A 52 -16.01 0.23 2.41
C SER A 52 -16.60 -0.68 3.50
N LYS A 53 -16.03 -0.68 4.70
CA LYS A 53 -16.55 -1.45 5.85
C LYS A 53 -17.98 -1.00 6.22
N ASN A 54 -18.19 0.30 6.34
CA ASN A 54 -19.49 0.88 6.71
C ASN A 54 -20.57 0.63 5.66
N GLU A 55 -20.23 0.72 4.36
CA GLU A 55 -21.16 0.45 3.26
C GLU A 55 -21.50 -1.05 3.12
N SER A 56 -20.60 -1.94 3.53
CA SER A 56 -20.83 -3.39 3.48
C SER A 56 -21.74 -3.95 4.58
N GLY A 57 -22.12 -3.13 5.57
CA GLY A 57 -23.10 -3.47 6.60
C GLY A 57 -22.61 -4.50 7.64
N SER A 58 -22.56 -4.10 8.90
CA SER A 58 -22.19 -4.92 10.06
C SER A 58 -23.24 -5.99 10.47
N GLY A 59 -24.02 -6.54 9.53
CA GLY A 59 -25.17 -7.40 9.86
C GLY A 59 -25.62 -8.41 8.81
N ALA A 60 -24.82 -8.73 7.78
CA ALA A 60 -25.18 -9.77 6.83
C ALA A 60 -24.35 -11.04 7.06
N GLU A 61 -24.93 -12.01 7.76
CA GLU A 61 -24.65 -13.44 7.62
C GLU A 61 -24.84 -13.82 6.14
N GLY A 62 -23.82 -13.58 5.30
CA GLY A 62 -23.97 -13.76 3.85
C GLY A 62 -22.87 -13.13 3.00
N GLY A 63 -21.60 -13.41 3.31
CA GLY A 63 -20.52 -13.59 2.33
C GLY A 63 -20.31 -12.56 1.21
N LYS A 64 -20.76 -11.30 1.32
CA LYS A 64 -20.31 -10.24 0.40
C LYS A 64 -18.87 -9.90 0.80
N GLY A 65 -17.93 -10.23 -0.08
CA GLY A 65 -16.49 -10.16 0.17
C GLY A 65 -16.07 -8.79 0.69
N LYS A 66 -15.14 -8.77 1.64
CA LYS A 66 -14.46 -7.53 2.03
C LYS A 66 -13.45 -7.19 0.94
N THR A 67 -13.46 -5.94 0.48
CA THR A 67 -12.41 -5.42 -0.40
C THR A 67 -11.13 -5.23 0.40
N VAL A 68 -10.04 -5.86 -0.03
CA VAL A 68 -8.70 -5.64 0.53
C VAL A 68 -8.10 -4.39 -0.10
N VAL A 69 -7.55 -3.48 0.72
CA VAL A 69 -6.89 -2.24 0.24
C VAL A 69 -5.42 -2.26 0.64
N LEU A 70 -4.54 -2.22 -0.36
CA LEU A 70 -3.08 -2.24 -0.19
C LEU A 70 -2.46 -0.95 -0.72
N ALA A 71 -1.63 -0.31 0.10
CA ALA A 71 -0.58 0.58 -0.35
C ALA A 71 0.69 -0.24 -0.55
N LEU A 72 1.40 -0.02 -1.65
CA LEU A 72 2.60 -0.79 -2.00
C LEU A 72 3.72 0.15 -2.43
N HIS A 73 4.83 0.14 -1.70
CA HIS A 73 6.06 0.82 -2.10
C HIS A 73 6.88 -0.12 -3.00
N PRO A 74 7.16 0.25 -4.26
CA PRO A 74 7.76 -0.66 -5.25
C PRO A 74 9.28 -0.82 -5.10
N GLY A 75 9.91 -0.17 -4.12
CA GLY A 75 11.36 -0.01 -4.06
C GLY A 75 11.81 1.24 -4.83
N GLU A 76 13.09 1.55 -4.72
CA GLU A 76 13.74 2.51 -5.60
C GLU A 76 13.99 1.83 -6.94
N VAL A 77 13.25 2.19 -7.98
CA VAL A 77 13.29 1.48 -9.26
C VAL A 77 13.90 2.36 -10.35
N SER A 78 14.82 1.78 -11.13
CA SER A 78 15.41 2.44 -12.30
C SER A 78 14.35 2.69 -13.39
N THR A 79 13.66 3.82 -13.28
CA THR A 79 12.60 4.30 -14.18
C THR A 79 12.83 5.76 -14.54
N ASP A 80 12.10 6.27 -15.54
CA ASP A 80 12.15 7.68 -15.91
C ASP A 80 11.83 8.60 -14.72
N MET A 81 10.90 8.20 -13.83
CA MET A 81 10.59 8.97 -12.61
C MET A 81 11.80 9.13 -11.69
N ALA A 82 12.67 8.12 -11.60
CA ALA A 82 13.89 8.19 -10.80
C ALA A 82 15.04 8.90 -11.56
N ALA A 83 15.03 8.85 -12.89
CA ALA A 83 16.06 9.44 -13.75
C ALA A 83 15.83 10.94 -14.03
N ASP A 84 14.58 11.40 -14.03
CA ASP A 84 14.19 12.77 -14.37
C ASP A 84 14.23 13.75 -13.19
N VAL A 85 14.69 13.31 -12.01
CA VAL A 85 14.85 14.19 -10.85
C VAL A 85 16.32 14.57 -10.67
N GLU A 86 16.60 15.86 -10.78
CA GLU A 86 17.91 16.42 -10.43
C GLU A 86 18.03 16.47 -8.91
N LEU A 87 18.80 15.54 -8.35
CA LEU A 87 19.09 15.46 -6.92
C LEU A 87 20.58 15.69 -6.67
N ASP A 88 20.89 16.43 -5.60
CA ASP A 88 22.26 16.60 -5.12
C ASP A 88 22.78 15.36 -4.35
N TRP A 89 22.01 14.27 -4.33
CA TRP A 89 22.29 13.03 -3.61
C TRP A 89 21.94 11.79 -4.46
N GLU A 90 22.54 10.65 -4.12
CA GLU A 90 22.35 9.38 -4.82
C GLU A 90 21.26 8.53 -4.17
N VAL A 91 20.28 8.11 -4.96
CA VAL A 91 19.27 7.13 -4.56
C VAL A 91 19.94 5.77 -4.35
N LYS A 92 19.92 5.25 -3.12
CA LYS A 92 20.56 3.97 -2.78
C LYS A 92 19.61 2.80 -2.99
N GLY A 93 20.17 1.65 -3.35
CA GLY A 93 19.43 0.39 -3.42
C GLY A 93 18.50 0.30 -4.63
N VAL A 94 18.85 0.99 -5.73
CA VAL A 94 18.06 0.96 -6.97
C VAL A 94 17.99 -0.47 -7.52
N ILE A 95 16.78 -0.97 -7.70
CA ILE A 95 16.47 -2.28 -8.28
C ILE A 95 15.99 -2.16 -9.72
N GLY A 96 16.02 -3.28 -10.44
CA GLY A 96 15.48 -3.38 -11.79
C GLY A 96 13.95 -3.41 -11.80
N VAL A 97 13.36 -2.94 -12.91
CA VAL A 97 11.90 -2.95 -13.11
C VAL A 97 11.30 -4.35 -12.96
N GLN A 98 11.94 -5.36 -13.56
CA GLN A 98 11.46 -6.73 -13.53
C GLN A 98 11.48 -7.31 -12.12
N GLU A 99 12.51 -6.98 -11.34
CA GLU A 99 12.65 -7.40 -9.94
C GLU A 99 11.53 -6.77 -9.09
N SER A 100 11.36 -5.45 -9.19
CA SER A 100 10.29 -4.71 -8.49
C SER A 100 8.91 -5.27 -8.80
N VAL A 101 8.57 -5.44 -10.08
CA VAL A 101 7.25 -5.93 -10.51
C VAL A 101 7.01 -7.36 -10.05
N SER A 102 7.99 -8.26 -10.21
CA SER A 102 7.84 -9.66 -9.83
C SER A 102 7.57 -9.81 -8.33
N ALA A 103 8.30 -9.07 -7.52
CA ALA A 103 8.15 -9.10 -6.08
C ALA A 103 6.87 -8.41 -5.59
N CYS A 104 6.50 -7.26 -6.19
CA CYS A 104 5.20 -6.61 -5.95
C CYS A 104 4.03 -7.56 -6.23
N LEU A 105 4.09 -8.35 -7.32
CA LEU A 105 3.08 -9.36 -7.62
C LEU A 105 3.03 -10.48 -6.57
N GLY A 106 4.18 -10.86 -5.99
CA GLY A 106 4.26 -11.77 -4.85
C GLY A 106 3.49 -11.22 -3.64
N VAL A 107 3.77 -9.98 -3.25
CA VAL A 107 3.06 -9.29 -2.16
C VAL A 107 1.56 -9.21 -2.42
N ILE A 108 1.16 -8.86 -3.65
CA ILE A 108 -0.26 -8.81 -4.04
C ILE A 108 -0.92 -10.19 -3.91
N GLY A 109 -0.23 -11.27 -4.31
CA GLY A 109 -0.74 -12.64 -4.18
C GLY A 109 -0.89 -13.07 -2.72
N GLU A 110 0.05 -12.70 -1.85
CA GLU A 110 0.06 -13.10 -0.44
C GLU A 110 -0.86 -12.26 0.45
N LYS A 111 -0.97 -10.95 0.16
CA LYS A 111 -1.67 -9.96 0.99
C LYS A 111 -3.02 -9.53 0.42
N GLY A 112 -3.28 -9.82 -0.86
CA GLY A 112 -4.55 -9.56 -1.53
C GLY A 112 -5.67 -10.49 -1.09
N PHE A 113 -6.82 -10.41 -1.76
CA PHE A 113 -7.97 -11.25 -1.47
C PHE A 113 -7.65 -12.74 -1.69
N GLY A 114 -7.93 -13.57 -0.69
CA GLY A 114 -7.59 -15.00 -0.71
C GLY A 114 -6.15 -15.32 -0.32
N GLY A 115 -5.33 -14.30 -0.04
CA GLY A 115 -4.00 -14.42 0.54
C GLY A 115 -4.03 -14.73 2.04
N ALA A 116 -2.86 -15.08 2.60
CA ALA A 116 -2.70 -15.46 4.00
C ALA A 116 -3.03 -14.30 4.97
N ASP A 117 -2.93 -13.06 4.50
CA ASP A 117 -3.02 -11.85 5.32
C ASP A 117 -3.99 -10.85 4.67
N GLN A 118 -5.28 -11.21 4.58
CA GLN A 118 -6.34 -10.43 3.89
C GLN A 118 -6.54 -9.00 4.47
N GLY A 119 -5.55 -8.13 4.32
CA GLY A 119 -5.53 -6.76 4.81
C GLY A 119 -5.42 -6.61 6.33
N GLY A 120 -4.64 -7.45 7.03
CA GLY A 120 -4.28 -7.17 8.42
C GLY A 120 -4.94 -8.03 9.50
N TRP A 121 -5.23 -9.31 9.22
CA TRP A 121 -5.56 -10.26 10.28
C TRP A 121 -4.31 -11.04 10.75
N SER A 122 -3.31 -11.27 9.88
CA SER A 122 -2.15 -12.10 10.25
C SER A 122 -0.88 -11.30 10.57
N SER A 123 -0.85 -9.97 10.35
CA SER A 123 0.30 -9.11 10.69
C SER A 123 0.44 -8.77 12.18
N ALA A 124 -0.47 -9.23 13.04
CA ALA A 124 -0.38 -9.07 14.49
C ALA A 124 0.84 -9.77 15.13
N GLU A 125 1.59 -10.60 14.38
CA GLU A 125 2.82 -11.22 14.85
C GLU A 125 4.00 -10.23 15.06
N GLU A 126 3.93 -9.00 14.55
CA GLU A 126 4.98 -7.98 14.72
C GLU A 126 4.72 -6.97 15.86
N GLY A 127 3.93 -7.38 16.86
CA GLY A 127 3.79 -6.65 18.14
C GLY A 127 3.08 -5.29 18.07
N ARG A 128 2.49 -4.93 16.92
CA ARG A 128 1.60 -3.78 16.77
C ARG A 128 0.15 -4.26 16.76
N GLU A 129 -0.65 -3.77 17.72
CA GLU A 129 -2.10 -3.90 17.66
C GLU A 129 -2.59 -3.07 16.46
N ASP A 130 -2.80 -3.74 15.32
CA ASP A 130 -3.39 -3.12 14.14
C ASP A 130 -4.85 -2.71 14.42
N GLU A 131 -5.29 -1.59 13.82
CA GLU A 131 -6.72 -1.28 13.73
C GLU A 131 -7.39 -2.41 12.92
N GLU A 132 -8.25 -3.20 13.56
CA GLU A 132 -8.83 -4.43 12.97
C GLU A 132 -9.39 -4.19 11.55
N GLY A 133 -8.65 -4.73 10.58
CA GLY A 133 -8.92 -4.71 9.15
C GLY A 133 -8.49 -3.46 8.38
N ALA A 134 -7.74 -2.51 8.94
CA ALA A 134 -7.34 -1.30 8.22
C ALA A 134 -6.69 -1.57 6.84
N ALA A 135 -6.65 -0.53 5.99
CA ALA A 135 -5.75 -0.56 4.84
C ALA A 135 -4.33 -0.92 5.31
N THR A 136 -3.54 -1.52 4.43
CA THR A 136 -2.19 -1.99 4.80
C THR A 136 -1.16 -1.42 3.83
N PHE A 137 -0.04 -0.93 4.36
CA PHE A 137 1.14 -0.50 3.62
C PHE A 137 2.28 -1.54 3.69
N TRP A 138 2.77 -1.94 2.53
CA TRP A 138 3.82 -2.94 2.34
C TRP A 138 4.91 -2.44 1.40
N THR A 139 6.13 -2.94 1.57
CA THR A 139 7.22 -2.81 0.60
C THR A 139 7.20 -3.98 -0.39
N TRP A 140 7.83 -3.79 -1.54
CA TRP A 140 7.93 -4.79 -2.62
C TRP A 140 8.48 -6.15 -2.17
N ASP A 141 9.31 -6.17 -1.13
CA ASP A 141 9.93 -7.37 -0.54
C ASP A 141 9.09 -8.00 0.58
N GLY A 142 7.84 -7.57 0.75
CA GLY A 142 6.87 -8.17 1.67
C GLY A 142 6.95 -7.68 3.12
N ARG A 143 7.81 -6.70 3.43
CA ARG A 143 7.85 -6.10 4.76
C ARG A 143 6.70 -5.12 4.97
N ARG A 144 6.17 -5.12 6.19
CA ARG A 144 5.19 -4.13 6.63
C ARG A 144 5.88 -2.77 6.74
N TYR A 145 5.29 -1.72 6.17
CA TYR A 145 5.80 -0.36 6.33
C TYR A 145 4.88 0.46 7.22
N PRO A 146 5.41 1.30 8.13
CA PRO A 146 4.58 2.21 8.92
C PRO A 146 3.95 3.30 8.03
N TRP A 147 2.86 3.89 8.51
CA TRP A 147 2.12 4.92 7.76
C TRP A 147 2.84 6.25 7.68
#